data_AF-A0A0F9DAS5-F1
#
_entry.id   AF-A0A0F9DAS5-F1
#
_cell.length_a   1.000
_cell.length_b   1.000
_cell.length_c   1.000
_cell.angle_alpha   90.00
_cell.angle_beta   90.00
_cell.angle_gamma   90.00
#
_symmetry.space_group_name_H-M   'P 1'
#
loop_
_entity.id
_entity.type
_entity.pdbx_description
1 polymer ?
#
loop_
_entity_poly.entity_id
_entity_poly.type
_entity_poly.pdbx_seq_one_letter_code
_entity_poly.pdbx_strand_id
1 'polypeptide(L)'
;MVKQIPRNAGFPHSGSGEMGQATLVDYLDAHAEEWRPPIGEVHLHLMVKRRVYWQVVERGSSICSVPGRCHRALLSIYEGA
;
A
#
# COMPACT_ATOMS: atom_id res chain seq x y z
N MET A 1 -5.51 10.08 7.76
CA MET A 1 -6.22 10.20 6.46
C MET A 1 -5.26 9.70 5.39
N VAL A 2 -5.36 8.43 5.03
CA VAL A 2 -4.45 7.79 4.06
C VAL A 2 -4.88 8.25 2.68
N LYS A 3 -4.07 9.09 2.02
CA LYS A 3 -4.25 9.42 0.60
C LYS A 3 -3.67 8.27 -0.23
N GLN A 4 -4.42 7.20 -0.42
CA GLN A 4 -4.04 6.09 -1.29
C GLN A 4 -5.01 5.99 -2.46
N ILE A 5 -4.93 6.96 -3.36
CA ILE A 5 -5.31 6.98 -4.78
C ILE A 5 -5.34 8.49 -5.11
N PRO A 6 -4.67 8.95 -6.19
CA PRO A 6 -4.89 10.31 -6.68
C PRO A 6 -6.39 10.49 -6.90
N ARG A 7 -7.01 11.48 -6.26
CA ARG A 7 -8.46 11.73 -6.34
C ARG A 7 -8.96 11.91 -7.79
N ASN A 8 -8.03 12.09 -8.74
CA ASN A 8 -8.22 12.27 -10.16
C ASN A 8 -7.56 11.16 -11.02
N ALA A 9 -7.21 10.00 -10.45
CA ALA A 9 -6.89 8.84 -11.27
C ALA A 9 -8.19 8.47 -11.99
N GLY A 10 -8.35 8.95 -13.22
CA GLY A 10 -9.51 8.65 -14.06
C GLY A 10 -9.56 7.16 -14.27
N PHE A 11 -10.30 6.47 -13.41
CA PHE A 11 -10.52 5.05 -13.54
C PHE A 11 -11.15 4.80 -14.92
N PRO A 12 -10.57 3.93 -15.76
CA PRO A 12 -11.18 3.60 -17.04
C PRO A 12 -12.59 3.09 -16.79
N HIS A 13 -13.49 3.48 -17.70
CA HIS A 13 -14.91 3.20 -17.58
C HIS A 13 -15.12 1.68 -17.58
N SER A 14 -15.59 1.15 -16.44
CA SER A 14 -15.81 -0.26 -16.08
C SER A 14 -14.66 -1.02 -15.41
N GLY A 15 -14.97 -1.81 -14.37
CA GLY A 15 -14.07 -2.75 -13.69
C GLY A 15 -14.80 -3.75 -12.79
N SER A 16 -14.07 -4.51 -11.95
CA SER A 16 -14.55 -5.74 -11.29
C SER A 16 -15.45 -5.54 -10.06
N GLY A 17 -15.79 -4.29 -9.72
CA GLY A 17 -16.67 -3.98 -8.59
C GLY A 17 -18.13 -4.41 -8.80
N GLU A 18 -18.88 -4.44 -7.70
CA GLU A 18 -20.28 -4.93 -7.64
C GLU A 18 -21.25 -4.23 -8.62
N MET A 19 -20.98 -2.99 -9.00
CA MET A 19 -21.75 -2.20 -9.98
C MET A 19 -20.95 -1.91 -11.26
N GLY A 20 -19.94 -2.73 -11.55
CA GLY A 20 -19.04 -2.54 -12.68
C GLY A 20 -18.06 -1.38 -12.48
N GLN A 21 -17.87 -0.86 -11.27
CA GLN A 21 -16.86 0.16 -11.00
C GLN A 21 -15.47 -0.44 -10.95
N ALA A 22 -14.48 0.27 -11.49
CA ALA A 22 -13.08 -0.08 -11.29
C ALA A 22 -12.71 0.01 -9.81
N THR A 23 -12.04 -1.03 -9.34
CA THR A 23 -11.56 -1.19 -7.97
C THR A 23 -10.09 -0.77 -7.88
N LEU A 24 -9.59 -0.66 -6.64
CA LEU A 24 -8.16 -0.48 -6.41
C LEU A 24 -7.34 -1.63 -6.99
N VAL A 25 -7.88 -2.85 -6.96
CA VAL A 25 -7.21 -4.04 -7.52
C VAL A 25 -7.10 -3.88 -9.03
N ASP A 26 -8.19 -3.51 -9.72
CA ASP A 26 -8.16 -3.30 -11.18
C ASP A 26 -7.12 -2.25 -11.60
N TYR A 27 -7.00 -1.17 -10.81
CA TYR A 27 -5.97 -0.16 -11.06
C TYR A 27 -4.54 -0.69 -10.83
N LEU A 28 -4.32 -1.42 -9.74
CA LEU A 28 -3.00 -2.01 -9.47
C LEU A 28 -2.60 -3.03 -10.53
N ASP A 29 -3.55 -3.85 -10.98
CA ASP A 29 -3.33 -4.85 -12.03
C ASP A 29 -3.02 -4.19 -13.39
N ALA A 30 -3.77 -3.14 -13.75
CA ALA A 30 -3.53 -2.39 -15.00
C ALA A 30 -2.17 -1.69 -15.04
N HIS A 31 -1.62 -1.33 -13.87
CA HIS A 31 -0.32 -0.68 -13.72
C HIS A 31 0.76 -1.63 -13.15
N ALA A 32 0.54 -2.94 -13.19
CA ALA A 32 1.43 -3.92 -12.57
C ALA A 32 2.86 -3.85 -13.13
N GLU A 33 3.02 -3.61 -14.43
CA GLU A 33 4.34 -3.48 -15.08
C GLU A 33 5.10 -2.20 -14.68
N GLU A 34 4.37 -1.14 -14.32
CA GLU A 34 4.95 0.13 -13.86
C GLU A 34 5.32 0.06 -12.37
N TRP A 35 4.65 -0.81 -11.63
CA TRP A 35 4.81 -0.92 -10.20
C TRP A 35 6.14 -1.60 -9.83
N ARG A 36 6.99 -0.87 -9.11
CA ARG A 36 8.19 -1.42 -8.50
C ARG A 36 7.98 -1.54 -7.00
N PRO A 37 8.19 -2.72 -6.40
CA PRO A 37 8.08 -2.86 -4.95
C PRO A 37 9.09 -1.92 -4.27
N PRO A 38 8.74 -1.34 -3.11
CA PRO A 38 9.70 -0.56 -2.35
C PRO A 38 10.83 -1.48 -1.86
N ILE A 39 12.06 -1.15 -2.25
CA ILE A 39 13.28 -1.88 -1.88
C ILE A 39 14.13 -0.96 -1.01
N GLY A 40 14.86 -1.55 -0.06
CA GLY A 40 15.68 -0.81 0.88
C GLY A 40 14.95 -0.53 2.19
N GLU A 41 15.42 0.49 2.91
CA GLU A 41 14.92 0.80 4.24
C GLU A 41 13.57 1.52 4.16
N VAL A 42 12.57 0.99 4.86
CA VAL A 42 11.22 1.53 4.88
C VAL A 42 10.72 1.74 6.29
N HIS A 43 9.79 2.67 6.43
CA HIS A 43 9.09 2.96 7.66
C HIS A 43 7.65 2.43 7.56
N LEU A 44 7.26 1.61 8.54
CA LEU A 44 6.00 0.85 8.55
C LEU A 44 5.11 1.28 9.72
N HIS A 45 3.82 1.45 9.44
CA HIS A 45 2.78 1.63 10.47
C HIS A 45 1.80 0.45 10.50
N LEU A 46 1.46 -0.02 11.70
CA LEU A 46 0.45 -1.06 11.90
C LEU A 46 -0.96 -0.45 11.80
N MET A 47 -1.70 -0.85 10.76
CA MET A 47 -3.05 -0.37 10.46
C MET A 47 -4.12 -1.22 11.15
N VAL A 48 -3.99 -2.55 11.10
CA VAL A 48 -4.98 -3.48 11.67
C VAL A 48 -4.27 -4.66 12.32
N LYS A 49 -4.53 -4.89 13.61
CA LYS A 49 -3.87 -5.95 14.40
C LYS A 49 -4.41 -7.36 14.10
N ARG A 50 -5.73 -7.52 13.86
CA ARG A 50 -6.37 -8.85 13.71
C ARG A 50 -5.82 -9.67 12.53
N ARG A 51 -5.39 -9.02 11.44
CA ARG A 51 -4.80 -9.64 10.25
C ARG A 51 -3.39 -9.12 9.94
N VAL A 52 -2.79 -8.38 10.89
CA VAL A 52 -1.48 -7.72 10.79
C VAL A 52 -1.26 -7.04 9.43
N TYR A 53 -1.96 -5.93 9.21
CA TYR A 53 -1.74 -5.09 8.03
C TYR A 53 -0.78 -3.96 8.34
N TRP A 54 0.38 -3.98 7.70
CA TRP A 54 1.37 -2.90 7.73
C TRP A 54 1.25 -2.01 6.50
N GLN A 55 1.44 -0.72 6.69
CA GLN A 55 1.49 0.26 5.62
C GLN A 55 2.88 0.90 5.57
N VAL A 56 3.48 0.90 4.39
CA VAL A 56 4.68 1.70 4.11
C VAL A 56 4.31 3.17 4.12
N VAL A 57 5.06 3.97 4.86
CA VAL A 57 4.84 5.42 5.01
C VAL A 57 6.14 6.19 4.82
N GLU A 58 6.05 7.35 4.16
CA GLU A 58 7.22 8.21 3.92
C GLU A 58 7.55 9.12 5.11
N ARG A 59 6.56 9.40 5.97
CA ARG A 59 6.69 10.37 7.07
C ARG A 59 6.22 9.79 8.40
N GLY A 60 6.87 10.24 9.47
CA GLY A 60 6.43 10.00 10.84
C GLY A 60 5.01 10.52 11.09
N SER A 61 4.29 9.86 12.00
CA SER A 61 2.97 10.28 12.46
C SER A 61 2.83 10.05 13.96
N SER A 62 1.68 10.43 14.54
CA SER A 62 1.37 10.10 15.94
C SER A 62 1.34 8.59 16.23
N ILE A 63 1.27 7.72 15.21
CA ILE A 63 1.43 6.28 15.37
C ILE A 63 2.84 5.91 15.83
N CYS A 64 3.86 6.72 15.49
CA CYS A 64 5.26 6.46 15.87
C CYS A 64 5.51 6.50 17.38
N SER A 65 4.69 7.23 18.13
CA SER A 65 4.81 7.29 19.59
C SER A 65 4.10 6.14 20.31
N VAL A 66 3.42 5.25 19.58
CA VAL A 66 2.70 4.12 20.18
C VAL A 66 3.56 2.85 20.07
N PRO A 67 4.00 2.25 21.20
CA PRO A 67 4.82 1.04 21.19
C PRO A 67 4.18 -0.09 20.36
N GLY A 68 4.99 -0.71 19.50
CA GLY A 68 4.56 -1.84 18.65
C GLY A 68 3.69 -1.46 17.44
N ARG A 69 3.46 -0.16 17.16
CA ARG A 69 2.69 0.28 15.99
C ARG A 69 3.53 0.91 14.87
N CYS A 70 4.83 1.06 15.08
CA CYS A 70 5.75 1.73 14.16
C CYS A 70 7.09 1.01 14.14
N HIS A 71 7.55 0.56 12.97
CA HIS A 71 8.80 -0.18 12.78
C HIS A 71 9.59 0.34 11.57
N ARG A 72 10.92 0.23 11.63
CA ARG A 72 11.80 0.36 10.45
C ARG A 72 12.16 -1.05 9.99
N ALA A 73 12.08 -1.31 8.69
CA ALA A 73 12.37 -2.61 8.10
C ALA A 73 13.22 -2.45 6.84
N LEU A 74 14.05 -3.44 6.53
CA LEU A 74 14.73 -3.54 5.25
C LEU A 74 13.90 -4.46 4.35
N LEU A 75 13.39 -3.93 3.24
CA LEU A 75 12.72 -4.72 2.22
C LEU A 75 13.71 -5.08 1.11
N SER A 76 13.69 -6.33 0.68
CA SER A 76 14.48 -6.84 -0.43
C SER A 76 13.60 -7.70 -1.33
N ILE A 77 13.99 -7.82 -2.60
CA ILE A 77 13.37 -8.78 -3.51
C ILE A 77 13.79 -10.18 -3.08
N TYR A 78 12.81 -11.06 -2.91
CA TYR A 78 13.08 -12.48 -2.78
C TYR A 78 13.09 -13.09 -4.18
N GLU A 79 14.29 -13.41 -4.66
CA GLU A 79 14.47 -14.24 -5.85
C GLU A 79 14.46 -15.68 -5.35
N GLY A 80 13.29 -16.34 -5.43
CA GLY A 80 13.16 -17.72 -4.96
C GLY A 80 14.17 -18.66 -5.62
N ALA A 81 14.78 -19.51 -4.79
CA ALA A 81 15.57 -20.66 -5.24
C ALA A 81 14.66 -21.78 -5.77
#